data_AF-A0AAW0KHW2-F1
#
_entry.id   AF-A0AAW0KHW2-F1
#
_cell.length_a   1.000
_cell.length_b   1.000
_cell.length_c   1.000
_cell.angle_alpha   90.00
_cell.angle_beta   90.00
_cell.angle_gamma   90.00
#
_symmetry.space_group_name_H-M   'P 1'
#
loop_
_entity.id
_entity.type
_entity.pdbx_description
1 polymer ?
#
loop_
_entity_poly.entity_id
_entity_poly.type
_entity_poly.pdbx_seq_one_letter_code
_entity_poly.pdbx_strand_id
1 'polypeptide(L)'
;MFQSTHPCAEFHATSRAISGGPIYVSNSVGKHKFKLLKSLELPNGSILRCQHYARRTRDCLFEDPLHDGKTVLNIWNLNKHTGVLGLFNCQGGGWCPQSRRNKSASQFSRLVTCVTSPKDIEWNNGKHPISTKGVDIFAVYMLQEKKLKLLKSSET
;
A
#
# COMPACT_ATOMS: atom_id res chain seq x y z
N MET A 1 11.60 -5.12 -7.07
CA MET A 1 12.28 -4.24 -8.03
C MET A 1 11.26 -3.39 -8.77
N PHE A 2 11.60 -2.15 -9.14
CA PHE A 2 10.83 -1.27 -10.03
C PHE A 2 11.73 -0.20 -10.65
N GLN A 3 11.25 0.47 -11.71
CA GLN A 3 11.89 1.66 -12.26
C GLN A 3 11.15 2.90 -11.77
N SER A 4 11.86 3.83 -11.13
CA SER A 4 11.28 5.06 -10.57
C SER A 4 10.75 6.04 -11.62
N THR A 5 11.09 5.82 -12.90
CA THR A 5 10.62 6.61 -14.06
C THR A 5 9.48 5.94 -14.82
N HIS A 6 9.07 4.73 -14.44
CA HIS A 6 7.94 4.05 -15.07
C HIS A 6 6.63 4.83 -14.82
N PRO A 7 5.68 4.85 -15.78
CA PRO A 7 4.39 5.52 -15.58
C PRO A 7 3.65 5.08 -14.30
N CYS A 8 3.79 3.81 -13.91
CA CYS A 8 3.21 3.24 -12.68
C CYS A 8 4.21 3.15 -11.52
N ALA A 9 5.27 3.97 -11.50
CA ALA A 9 6.34 3.87 -10.50
C ALA A 9 5.83 4.05 -9.06
N GLU A 10 4.85 4.93 -8.82
CA GLU A 10 4.28 5.17 -7.49
C GLU A 10 3.48 3.98 -6.97
N PHE A 11 2.74 3.31 -7.85
CA PHE A 11 2.06 2.04 -7.54
C PHE A 11 3.09 0.98 -7.10
N HIS A 12 4.17 0.82 -7.87
CA HIS A 12 5.21 -0.14 -7.54
C HIS A 12 5.98 0.22 -6.27
N ALA A 13 6.36 1.49 -6.10
CA ALA A 13 7.06 1.96 -4.91
C ALA A 13 6.23 1.70 -3.64
N THR A 14 4.95 2.06 -3.66
CA THR A 14 4.01 1.82 -2.54
C THR A 14 3.88 0.33 -2.25
N SER A 15 3.74 -0.50 -3.30
CA SER A 15 3.67 -1.97 -3.12
C SER A 15 4.92 -2.56 -2.46
N ARG A 16 6.11 -1.99 -2.75
CA ARG A 16 7.37 -2.42 -2.12
C ARG A 16 7.52 -1.90 -0.69
N ALA A 17 7.08 -0.69 -0.42
CA ALA A 17 7.11 -0.11 0.93
C ALA A 17 6.35 -0.97 1.94
N ILE A 18 5.17 -1.45 1.55
CA ILE A 18 4.30 -2.26 2.42
C ILE A 18 4.64 -3.76 2.42
N SER A 19 5.40 -4.27 1.45
CA SER A 19 5.59 -5.73 1.31
C SER A 19 6.43 -6.38 2.42
N GLY A 20 7.19 -5.57 3.19
CA GLY A 20 8.18 -6.04 4.18
C GLY A 20 9.47 -6.59 3.57
N GLY A 21 9.56 -6.62 2.24
CA GLY A 21 10.73 -7.10 1.50
C GLY A 21 11.77 -6.00 1.25
N PRO A 22 12.91 -6.34 0.66
CA PRO A 22 13.88 -5.36 0.19
C PRO A 22 13.32 -4.51 -0.96
N ILE A 23 13.74 -3.24 -1.00
CA ILE A 23 13.41 -2.30 -2.06
C ILE A 23 14.59 -2.25 -3.04
N TYR A 24 14.35 -2.73 -4.26
CA TYR A 24 15.32 -2.65 -5.36
C TYR A 24 14.81 -1.73 -6.46
N VAL A 25 15.73 -0.94 -7.03
CA VAL A 25 15.45 0.00 -8.11
C VAL A 25 16.32 -0.35 -9.31
N SER A 26 15.75 -0.37 -10.51
CA SER A 26 16.43 -0.80 -11.76
C SER A 26 16.43 0.28 -12.83
N ASN A 27 16.56 1.53 -12.42
CA ASN A 27 16.72 2.66 -13.32
C ASN A 27 18.07 2.59 -14.04
N SER A 28 18.12 3.12 -15.26
CA SER A 28 19.39 3.45 -15.89
C SER A 28 20.13 4.51 -15.07
N VAL A 29 21.47 4.48 -15.11
CA VAL A 29 22.32 5.48 -14.44
C VAL A 29 21.91 6.89 -14.85
N GLY A 30 21.80 7.78 -13.87
CA GLY A 30 21.38 9.17 -14.07
C GLY A 30 19.87 9.36 -14.28
N LYS A 31 19.08 8.30 -14.45
CA LYS A 31 17.62 8.39 -14.71
C LYS A 31 16.79 8.02 -13.48
N HIS A 32 17.05 8.64 -12.33
CA HIS A 32 16.32 8.38 -11.09
C HIS A 32 15.29 9.48 -10.79
N LYS A 33 14.06 9.11 -10.45
CA LYS A 33 13.06 10.05 -9.91
C LYS A 33 13.27 10.19 -8.40
N PHE A 34 14.24 11.02 -7.99
CA PHE A 34 14.59 11.19 -6.57
C PHE A 34 13.41 11.59 -5.68
N LYS A 35 12.46 12.38 -6.19
CA LYS A 35 11.24 12.74 -5.43
C LYS A 35 10.46 11.51 -4.96
N LEU A 36 10.37 10.46 -5.78
CA LEU A 36 9.71 9.20 -5.43
C LEU A 36 10.59 8.34 -4.51
N LEU A 37 11.89 8.27 -4.76
CA LEU A 37 12.78 7.48 -3.92
C LEU A 37 12.85 8.04 -2.49
N LYS A 38 12.88 9.36 -2.36
CA LYS A 38 12.85 10.07 -1.07
C LYS A 38 11.57 9.83 -0.26
N SER A 39 10.47 9.41 -0.89
CA SER A 39 9.25 9.07 -0.14
C SER A 39 9.30 7.68 0.50
N LEU A 40 10.34 6.88 0.20
CA LEU A 40 10.55 5.54 0.76
C LEU A 40 11.57 5.53 1.91
N GLU A 41 12.33 6.61 2.08
CA GLU A 41 13.39 6.74 3.08
C GLU A 41 13.03 7.75 4.17
N LEU A 42 13.63 7.54 5.34
CA LEU A 42 13.68 8.49 6.44
C LEU A 42 14.83 9.49 6.21
N PRO A 43 14.85 10.63 6.94
CA PRO A 43 15.91 11.64 6.80
C PRO A 43 17.34 11.10 7.00
N ASN A 44 17.49 9.98 7.72
CA ASN A 44 18.77 9.31 7.95
C ASN A 44 19.12 8.25 6.87
N GLY A 45 18.35 8.16 5.78
CA GLY A 45 18.55 7.20 4.69
C GLY A 45 18.07 5.77 4.97
N SER A 46 17.55 5.49 6.17
CA SER A 46 16.93 4.19 6.48
C SER A 46 15.51 4.10 5.92
N ILE A 47 14.96 2.89 5.80
CA ILE A 47 13.59 2.67 5.31
C ILE A 47 12.67 2.18 6.42
N LEU A 48 11.39 2.59 6.38
CA LEU A 48 10.34 2.09 7.28
C LEU A 48 9.85 0.69 6.85
N ARG A 49 10.76 -0.29 6.85
CA ARG A 49 10.46 -1.65 6.40
C ARG A 49 9.45 -2.33 7.33
N CYS A 50 8.39 -2.86 6.75
CA CYS A 50 7.43 -3.70 7.47
C CYS A 50 8.07 -5.03 7.90
N GLN A 51 7.57 -5.63 8.98
CA GLN A 51 8.12 -6.83 9.59
C GLN A 51 7.53 -8.13 9.04
N HIS A 52 6.38 -8.06 8.36
CA HIS A 52 5.66 -9.22 7.84
C HIS A 52 5.42 -9.11 6.34
N TYR A 53 4.71 -10.08 5.76
CA TYR A 53 4.20 -9.99 4.41
C TYR A 53 2.91 -9.15 4.42
N ALA A 54 2.72 -8.32 3.38
CA ALA A 54 1.48 -7.58 3.24
C ALA A 54 0.29 -8.55 3.09
N ARG A 55 -0.79 -8.28 3.82
CA ARG A 55 -2.03 -9.08 3.78
C ARG A 55 -3.19 -8.22 3.30
N ARG A 56 -4.16 -8.83 2.63
CA ARG A 56 -5.42 -8.16 2.32
C ARG A 56 -6.18 -7.86 3.61
N THR A 57 -6.83 -6.70 3.65
CA THR A 57 -7.84 -6.41 4.66
C THR A 57 -9.06 -7.31 4.43
N ARG A 58 -9.92 -7.43 5.46
CA ARG A 58 -11.03 -8.39 5.43
C ARG A 58 -12.10 -8.03 4.40
N ASP A 59 -12.34 -6.74 4.20
CA ASP A 59 -13.32 -6.17 3.27
C ASP A 59 -13.05 -6.49 1.80
N CYS A 60 -11.78 -6.73 1.41
CA CYS A 60 -11.41 -7.03 0.02
C CYS A 60 -10.89 -8.47 -0.19
N LEU A 61 -11.03 -9.35 0.81
CA LEU A 61 -10.47 -10.71 0.74
C LEU A 61 -11.12 -11.59 -0.33
N PHE A 62 -12.44 -11.43 -0.51
CA PHE A 62 -13.26 -12.24 -1.43
C PHE A 62 -13.82 -11.43 -2.62
N GLU A 63 -13.44 -10.17 -2.74
CA GLU A 63 -13.88 -9.29 -3.83
C GLU A 63 -12.89 -9.30 -5.00
N ASP A 64 -13.32 -8.83 -6.17
CA ASP A 64 -12.48 -8.67 -7.37
C ASP A 64 -12.02 -7.20 -7.53
N PRO A 65 -10.81 -6.84 -7.06
CA PRO A 65 -10.30 -5.47 -7.15
C PRO A 65 -9.90 -5.05 -8.58
N LEU A 66 -10.01 -5.94 -9.56
CA LEU A 66 -9.56 -5.70 -10.94
C LEU A 66 -10.71 -5.38 -11.89
N HIS A 67 -11.93 -5.90 -11.66
CA HIS A 67 -13.00 -5.80 -12.68
C HIS A 67 -14.39 -5.41 -12.16
N ASP A 68 -14.61 -5.36 -10.84
CA ASP A 68 -15.96 -5.11 -10.31
C ASP A 68 -16.40 -3.64 -10.33
N GLY A 69 -15.48 -2.71 -10.65
CA GLY A 69 -15.75 -1.28 -10.69
C GLY A 69 -16.07 -0.63 -9.34
N LYS A 70 -15.85 -1.32 -8.22
CA LYS A 70 -16.18 -0.83 -6.86
C LYS A 70 -15.06 -1.07 -5.84
N THR A 71 -14.30 -2.16 -5.95
CA THR A 71 -13.37 -2.59 -4.90
C THR A 71 -11.99 -1.97 -5.07
N VAL A 72 -11.46 -1.41 -3.99
CA VAL A 72 -10.05 -1.03 -3.84
C VAL A 72 -9.30 -2.19 -3.22
N LEU A 73 -8.11 -2.51 -3.75
CA LEU A 73 -7.23 -3.48 -3.10
C LEU A 73 -6.60 -2.82 -1.86
N ASN A 74 -7.17 -3.12 -0.71
CA ASN A 74 -6.70 -2.69 0.59
C ASN A 74 -5.77 -3.75 1.18
N ILE A 75 -4.52 -3.37 1.43
CA ILE A 75 -3.53 -4.26 2.04
C ILE A 75 -2.87 -3.59 3.24
N TRP A 76 -2.59 -4.37 4.27
CA TRP A 76 -2.01 -3.88 5.51
C TRP A 76 -0.76 -4.69 5.91
N ASN A 77 0.06 -4.07 6.75
CA ASN A 77 1.22 -4.67 7.39
C ASN A 77 1.59 -3.92 8.68
N LEU A 78 2.52 -4.47 9.47
CA LEU A 78 3.08 -3.82 10.65
C LEU A 78 4.56 -3.53 10.42
N ASN A 79 5.03 -2.36 10.83
CA ASN A 79 6.45 -2.09 11.03
C ASN A 79 6.78 -2.14 12.53
N LYS A 80 8.02 -1.83 12.90
CA LYS A 80 8.49 -1.88 14.30
C LYS A 80 7.65 -1.02 15.28
N HIS A 81 6.99 0.02 14.77
CA HIS A 81 6.36 1.06 15.58
C HIS A 81 4.89 1.34 15.24
N THR A 82 4.46 1.10 14.00
CA THR A 82 3.14 1.49 13.52
C THR A 82 2.52 0.45 12.59
N GLY A 83 1.21 0.59 12.39
CA GLY A 83 0.48 -0.06 11.30
C GLY A 83 0.65 0.70 9.99
N VAL A 84 0.70 -0.04 8.88
CA VAL A 84 0.81 0.50 7.52
C VAL A 84 -0.36 -0.04 6.72
N LEU A 85 -1.06 0.85 6.01
CA LEU A 85 -2.15 0.51 5.11
C LEU A 85 -1.86 1.08 3.73
N GLY A 86 -2.05 0.26 2.70
CA GLY A 86 -1.90 0.62 1.30
C GLY A 86 -3.22 0.42 0.57
N LEU A 87 -3.66 1.47 -0.12
CA LEU A 87 -4.91 1.51 -0.87
C LEU A 87 -4.56 1.58 -2.36
N PHE A 88 -4.97 0.57 -3.13
CA PHE A 88 -4.60 0.45 -4.54
C PHE A 88 -5.85 0.35 -5.40
N ASN A 89 -6.06 1.35 -6.27
CA ASN A 89 -6.99 1.19 -7.38
C ASN A 89 -6.33 0.30 -8.44
N CYS A 90 -6.81 -0.93 -8.55
CA CYS A 90 -6.30 -1.93 -9.50
C CYS A 90 -7.26 -2.17 -10.68
N GLN A 91 -8.33 -1.38 -10.78
CA GLN A 91 -9.40 -1.57 -11.75
C GLN A 91 -8.88 -1.46 -13.19
N GLY A 92 -9.18 -2.47 -14.00
CA GLY A 92 -8.71 -2.62 -15.38
C GLY A 92 -7.28 -3.15 -15.51
N GLY A 93 -6.55 -3.42 -14.43
CA GLY A 93 -5.22 -4.04 -14.49
C GLY A 93 -5.30 -5.56 -14.38
N GLY A 94 -4.48 -6.30 -15.13
CA GLY A 94 -4.44 -7.76 -14.95
C GLY A 94 -3.31 -8.46 -15.69
N TRP A 95 -2.83 -9.57 -15.11
CA TRP A 95 -1.94 -10.50 -15.80
C TRP A 95 -2.77 -11.48 -16.62
N CYS A 96 -2.50 -11.60 -17.93
CA CYS A 96 -3.12 -12.60 -18.77
C CYS A 96 -2.21 -13.85 -18.84
N PRO A 97 -2.61 -15.00 -18.27
CA PRO A 97 -1.81 -16.22 -18.28
C PRO A 97 -1.54 -16.74 -19.70
N GLN A 98 -2.53 -16.65 -20.60
CA GLN A 98 -2.38 -17.17 -21.96
C GLN A 98 -1.30 -16.40 -22.74
N SER A 99 -1.31 -15.07 -22.68
CA SER A 99 -0.31 -14.25 -23.38
C SER A 99 0.97 -13.99 -22.57
N ARG A 100 1.00 -14.43 -21.30
CA ARG A 100 2.09 -14.18 -20.34
C ARG A 100 2.53 -12.71 -20.29
N ARG A 101 1.56 -11.80 -20.26
CA ARG A 101 1.78 -10.35 -20.24
C ARG A 101 0.69 -9.67 -19.44
N ASN A 102 1.02 -8.50 -18.89
CA ASN A 102 0.00 -7.60 -18.35
C ASN A 102 -0.87 -7.09 -19.50
N LYS A 103 -2.18 -7.19 -19.34
CA LYS A 103 -3.18 -6.60 -20.22
C LYS A 103 -3.96 -5.55 -19.44
N SER A 104 -4.28 -4.46 -20.12
CA SER A 104 -5.21 -3.46 -19.61
C SER A 104 -6.60 -3.77 -20.15
N ALA A 105 -7.57 -3.89 -19.26
CA ALA A 105 -8.98 -4.01 -19.57
C ALA A 105 -9.65 -2.67 -19.26
N SER A 106 -9.49 -1.72 -20.18
CA SER A 106 -9.89 -0.32 -20.01
C SER A 106 -11.38 -0.14 -19.69
N GLN A 107 -12.24 -1.07 -20.11
CA GLN A 107 -13.67 -1.07 -19.79
C GLN A 107 -13.97 -1.13 -18.28
N PHE A 108 -13.03 -1.66 -17.49
CA PHE A 108 -13.13 -1.70 -16.03
C PHE A 108 -12.38 -0.56 -15.35
N SER A 109 -11.60 0.25 -16.07
CA SER A 109 -10.83 1.34 -15.49
C SER A 109 -11.75 2.46 -15.00
N ARG A 110 -12.15 2.36 -13.72
CA ARG A 110 -13.08 3.26 -13.06
C ARG A 110 -12.43 3.91 -11.85
N LEU A 111 -12.85 5.14 -11.57
CA LEU A 111 -12.58 5.77 -10.29
C LEU A 111 -13.40 5.02 -9.22
N VAL A 112 -12.74 4.65 -8.12
CA VAL A 112 -13.37 3.99 -6.98
C VAL A 112 -13.05 4.78 -5.72
N THR A 113 -13.99 4.75 -4.78
CA THR A 113 -13.84 5.32 -3.44
C THR A 113 -13.88 4.19 -2.44
N CYS A 114 -13.06 4.27 -1.41
CA CYS A 114 -13.12 3.34 -0.28
C CYS A 114 -13.10 4.11 1.03
N VAL A 115 -13.56 3.44 2.07
CA VAL A 115 -13.61 3.93 3.43
C VAL A 115 -12.72 3.00 4.24
N THR A 116 -11.78 3.55 5.01
CA THR A 116 -10.87 2.76 5.81
C THR A 116 -10.66 3.38 7.18
N SER A 117 -10.35 2.55 8.17
CA SER A 117 -10.01 3.02 9.50
C SER A 117 -8.87 2.18 10.11
N PRO A 118 -8.31 2.60 11.27
CA PRO A 118 -7.29 1.82 11.97
C PRO A 118 -7.69 0.36 12.25
N LYS A 119 -8.99 0.03 12.31
CA LYS A 119 -9.48 -1.34 12.52
C LYS A 119 -9.18 -2.30 11.37
N ASP A 120 -8.88 -1.79 10.18
CA ASP A 120 -8.60 -2.63 9.00
C ASP A 120 -7.23 -3.30 9.09
N ILE A 121 -6.41 -2.87 10.05
CA ILE A 121 -5.12 -3.47 10.39
C ILE A 121 -5.32 -4.49 11.51
N GLU A 122 -4.83 -5.71 11.32
CA GLU A 122 -4.85 -6.75 12.38
C GLU A 122 -3.65 -6.56 13.31
N TRP A 123 -3.76 -5.62 14.26
CA TRP A 123 -2.67 -5.18 15.16
C TRP A 123 -2.00 -6.28 16.00
N ASN A 124 -2.76 -7.32 16.34
CA ASN A 124 -2.30 -8.44 17.16
C ASN A 124 -1.64 -9.57 16.35
N ASN A 125 -1.45 -9.40 15.04
CA ASN A 125 -0.91 -10.44 14.17
C ASN A 125 0.62 -10.39 14.06
N GLY A 126 1.24 -11.57 14.02
CA GLY A 126 2.68 -11.73 13.82
C GLY A 126 3.46 -12.00 15.11
N LYS A 127 4.79 -11.99 15.02
CA LYS A 127 5.69 -12.30 16.15
C LYS A 127 5.83 -11.13 17.14
N HIS A 128 5.55 -9.91 16.68
CA HIS A 128 5.71 -8.68 17.45
C HIS A 128 4.42 -7.85 17.35
N PRO A 129 3.33 -8.29 18.02
CA PRO A 129 2.06 -7.58 17.98
C PRO A 129 2.17 -6.20 18.62
N ILE A 130 1.40 -5.24 18.10
CA ILE A 130 1.24 -3.90 18.68
C ILE A 130 -0.07 -3.90 19.46
N SER A 131 0.02 -3.82 20.80
CA SER A 131 -1.19 -3.76 21.64
C SER A 131 -1.93 -2.45 21.44
N THR A 132 -3.20 -2.53 21.04
CA THR A 132 -4.12 -1.40 20.95
C THR A 132 -5.12 -1.36 22.12
N LYS A 133 -4.90 -2.16 23.17
CA LYS A 133 -5.78 -2.19 24.35
C LYS A 133 -5.75 -0.83 25.05
N GLY A 134 -6.93 -0.21 25.20
CA GLY A 134 -7.08 1.13 25.80
C GLY A 134 -6.68 2.29 24.87
N VAL A 135 -6.46 2.02 23.58
CA VAL A 135 -6.19 3.06 22.57
C VAL A 135 -7.50 3.45 21.89
N ASP A 136 -7.99 4.64 22.22
CA ASP A 136 -9.24 5.16 21.64
C ASP A 136 -9.00 6.01 20.39
N ILE A 137 -7.80 6.59 20.24
CA ILE A 137 -7.45 7.54 19.17
C ILE A 137 -6.14 7.12 18.50
N PHE A 138 -6.14 7.14 17.18
CA PHE A 138 -4.99 6.88 16.32
C PHE A 138 -4.58 8.15 15.58
N ALA A 139 -3.28 8.40 15.53
CA ALA A 139 -2.71 9.40 14.63
C ALA A 139 -2.44 8.75 13.26
N VAL A 140 -3.21 9.15 12.25
CA VAL A 140 -3.16 8.60 10.90
C VAL A 140 -2.56 9.62 9.94
N TYR A 141 -1.42 9.28 9.35
CA TYR A 141 -0.75 10.11 8.36
C TYR A 141 -1.05 9.61 6.93
N MET A 142 -1.73 10.45 6.15
CA MET A 142 -2.08 10.19 4.76
C MET A 142 -0.96 10.70 3.85
N LEU A 143 -0.11 9.79 3.35
CA LEU A 143 1.11 10.14 2.63
C LEU A 143 0.88 11.02 1.39
N GLN A 144 -0.15 10.70 0.59
CA GLN A 144 -0.45 11.45 -0.65
C GLN A 144 -0.99 12.86 -0.35
N GLU A 145 -1.85 12.99 0.66
CA GLU A 145 -2.40 14.28 1.10
C GLU A 145 -1.42 15.09 1.97
N LYS A 146 -0.35 14.45 2.47
CA LYS A 146 0.57 14.98 3.48
C LYS A 146 -0.16 15.52 4.71
N LYS A 147 -1.21 14.79 5.13
CA LYS A 147 -2.13 15.22 6.19
C LYS A 147 -2.10 14.24 7.35
N LEU A 148 -2.02 14.79 8.56
CA LEU A 148 -2.22 14.04 9.80
C LEU A 148 -3.67 14.23 10.26
N LYS A 149 -4.36 13.14 10.60
CA LYS A 149 -5.68 13.16 11.22
C LYS A 149 -5.65 12.33 12.50
N LEU A 150 -6.48 12.72 13.46
CA LEU A 150 -6.80 11.90 14.62
C LEU A 150 -8.11 11.18 14.32
N LEU A 151 -8.10 9.85 14.38
CA LEU A 151 -9.28 9.02 14.12
C LEU A 151 -9.50 8.09 15.31
N LYS A 152 -10.76 7.88 15.71
CA LYS A 152 -11.07 6.71 16.54
C LYS A 152 -10.90 5.41 15.75
N SER A 153 -10.76 4.29 16.44
CA SER A 153 -10.58 2.96 15.83
C SER A 153 -11.62 2.65 14.72
N SER A 154 -12.87 3.04 14.94
CA SER A 154 -14.00 2.81 14.01
C SER A 154 -14.32 3.99 13.09
N GLU A 155 -13.73 5.16 13.31
CA GLU A 155 -13.97 6.37 12.51
C GLU A 155 -13.14 6.36 11.24
N THR A 156 -13.75 6.82 10.16
CA THR A 156 -13.23 6.71 8.79
C THR A 156 -13.10 8.08 8.15
#